data_AF-A0A392Q0C3-F1
#
_entry.id   AF-A0A392Q0C3-F1
#
_cell.length_a   1.000
_cell.length_b   1.000
_cell.length_c   1.000
_cell.angle_alpha   90.00
_cell.angle_beta   90.00
_cell.angle_gamma   90.00
#
_symmetry.space_group_name_H-M   'P 1'
#
loop_
_entity.id
_entity.type
_entity.pdbx_description
1 polymer ?
#
loop_
_entity_poly.entity_id
_entity_poly.type
_entity_poly.pdbx_seq_one_letter_code
_entity_poly.pdbx_strand_id
1 'polypeptide(L)'
;LVGHFLEETCVNPTFIINHPQIMSPLAKWHRSKPGLTERFELFVNKHELCNAYTELNDPVVQRQRFADQLKDRQSGDDEAMATDETFCTALEYGLPPTGGWGLGID
;
A
#
# COMPACT_ATOMS: atom_id res chain seq x y z
N LEU A 1 12.32 10.78 -1.01
CA LEU A 1 13.16 10.45 -2.20
C LEU A 1 12.33 10.43 -3.48
N VAL A 2 11.27 9.61 -3.55
CA VAL A 2 10.35 9.55 -4.72
C VAL A 2 9.81 10.93 -5.07
N GLY A 3 9.27 11.68 -4.09
CA GLY A 3 8.80 13.06 -4.31
C GLY A 3 9.81 14.02 -4.93
N HIS A 4 11.08 13.89 -4.58
CA HIS A 4 12.10 14.79 -5.10
C HIS A 4 12.60 14.40 -6.50
N PHE A 5 12.69 13.10 -6.80
CA PHE A 5 13.37 12.61 -8.01
C PHE A 5 12.43 12.07 -9.09
N LEU A 6 11.23 11.62 -8.73
CA LEU A 6 10.30 10.96 -9.66
C LEU A 6 9.03 11.78 -9.87
N GLU A 7 8.38 12.25 -8.81
CA GLU A 7 7.10 12.98 -8.91
C GLU A 7 7.25 14.25 -9.75
N GLU A 8 8.36 14.98 -9.60
CA GLU A 8 8.70 16.17 -10.39
C GLU A 8 8.78 15.92 -11.91
N THR A 9 8.98 14.66 -12.33
CA THR A 9 9.06 14.26 -13.75
C THR A 9 7.72 13.86 -14.34
N CYS A 10 6.69 13.64 -13.51
CA CYS A 10 5.38 13.12 -13.90
C CYS A 10 4.44 14.23 -14.39
N VAL A 11 4.76 14.88 -15.50
CA VAL A 11 3.93 15.94 -16.10
C VAL A 11 2.66 15.35 -16.73
N ASN A 12 2.81 14.33 -17.57
CA ASN A 12 1.71 13.60 -18.19
C ASN A 12 1.24 12.45 -17.27
N PRO A 13 0.04 11.87 -17.48
CA PRO A 13 -0.42 10.70 -16.74
C PRO A 13 0.61 9.58 -16.73
N THR A 14 1.16 9.31 -15.54
CA THR A 14 2.29 8.40 -15.35
C THR A 14 2.00 7.47 -14.18
N PHE A 15 2.14 6.17 -14.40
CA PHE A 15 2.05 5.19 -13.34
C PHE A 15 3.42 4.93 -12.74
N ILE A 16 3.55 5.18 -11.44
CA ILE A 16 4.66 4.65 -10.64
C ILE A 16 4.19 3.31 -10.09
N ILE A 17 4.95 2.23 -10.30
CA ILE A 17 4.51 0.85 -10.03
C ILE A 17 5.52 0.07 -9.19
N ASN A 18 5.04 -1.02 -8.57
CA ASN A 18 5.85 -1.97 -7.81
C ASN A 18 6.52 -1.37 -6.58
N HIS A 19 5.74 -0.67 -5.76
CA HIS A 19 6.22 -0.08 -4.52
C HIS A 19 6.80 -1.13 -3.55
N PRO A 20 7.77 -0.76 -2.71
CA PRO A 20 8.26 -1.65 -1.65
C PRO A 20 7.16 -2.07 -0.66
N GLN A 21 7.27 -3.30 -0.13
CA GLN A 21 6.33 -3.83 0.88
C GLN A 21 6.31 -3.01 2.15
N ILE A 22 7.46 -2.47 2.57
CA ILE A 22 7.58 -1.62 3.76
C ILE A 22 6.74 -0.34 3.66
N MET A 23 6.45 0.14 2.44
CA MET A 23 5.62 1.32 2.21
C MET A 23 4.14 0.98 1.95
N SER A 24 3.78 -0.30 1.92
CA SER A 24 2.50 -0.76 1.40
C SER A 24 1.91 -1.87 2.28
N PRO A 25 1.52 -1.56 3.53
CA PRO A 25 1.12 -2.56 4.53
C PRO A 25 -0.12 -3.37 4.11
N LEU A 26 -0.99 -2.82 3.26
CA LEU A 26 -2.22 -3.49 2.77
C LEU A 26 -2.07 -4.10 1.38
N ALA A 27 -0.99 -3.81 0.65
CA ALA A 27 -0.83 -4.30 -0.73
C ALA A 27 -0.18 -5.69 -0.76
N LYS A 28 -0.73 -6.59 -1.58
CA LYS A 28 -0.21 -7.94 -1.76
C LYS A 28 1.21 -7.91 -2.33
N TRP A 29 2.03 -8.88 -1.92
CA TRP A 29 3.40 -9.03 -2.43
C TRP A 29 3.40 -9.25 -3.96
N HIS A 30 4.44 -8.76 -4.61
CA HIS A 30 4.62 -8.92 -6.05
C HIS A 30 4.89 -10.39 -6.41
N ARG A 31 4.17 -10.94 -7.39
CA ARG A 31 4.26 -12.36 -7.78
C ARG A 31 5.64 -12.85 -8.22
N SER A 32 6.50 -11.94 -8.70
CA SER A 32 7.84 -12.28 -9.24
C SER A 32 9.00 -11.40 -8.76
N LYS A 33 8.77 -10.41 -7.88
CA LYS A 33 9.80 -9.45 -7.45
C LYS A 33 9.83 -9.38 -5.92
N PRO A 34 10.71 -10.15 -5.27
CA PRO A 34 10.81 -10.16 -3.81
C PRO A 34 10.99 -8.76 -3.23
N GLY A 35 10.30 -8.46 -2.13
CA GLY A 35 10.35 -7.17 -1.45
C GLY A 35 9.44 -6.07 -2.03
N LEU A 36 8.82 -6.28 -3.19
CA LEU A 36 7.86 -5.33 -3.80
C LEU A 36 6.41 -5.81 -3.64
N THR A 37 5.47 -4.94 -3.97
CA THR A 37 4.01 -5.19 -4.01
C THR A 37 3.43 -5.01 -5.40
N GLU A 38 2.21 -5.51 -5.60
CA GLU A 38 1.42 -5.24 -6.82
C GLU A 38 0.60 -3.95 -6.63
N ARG A 39 1.32 -2.83 -6.51
CA ARG A 39 0.77 -1.48 -6.29
C ARG A 39 1.13 -0.54 -7.44
N PHE A 40 0.24 0.41 -7.72
CA PHE A 40 0.55 1.57 -8.52
C PHE A 40 -0.02 2.86 -7.91
N GLU A 41 0.62 3.96 -8.25
CA GLU A 41 0.12 5.31 -8.04
C GLU A 41 0.04 6.02 -9.40
N LEU A 42 -1.03 6.78 -9.63
CA LEU A 42 -1.17 7.63 -10.82
C LEU A 42 -0.74 9.05 -10.47
N PHE A 43 0.25 9.56 -11.19
CA PHE A 43 0.67 10.94 -11.11
C PHE A 43 0.26 11.72 -12.37
N VAL A 44 -0.27 12.92 -12.19
CA VAL A 44 -0.58 13.89 -13.26
C VAL A 44 -0.15 15.27 -12.78
N ASN A 45 0.55 16.02 -13.64
CA ASN A 45 1.04 17.36 -13.31
C ASN A 45 1.80 17.39 -11.96
N LYS A 46 2.64 16.37 -11.72
CA LYS A 46 3.46 16.18 -10.50
C LYS A 46 2.69 15.88 -9.21
N HIS A 47 1.38 15.65 -9.28
CA HIS A 47 0.55 15.31 -8.13
C HIS A 47 0.02 13.89 -8.24
N GLU A 48 -0.02 13.19 -7.10
CA GLU A 48 -0.71 11.89 -6.99
C GLU A 48 -2.21 12.12 -7.10
N LEU A 49 -2.86 11.37 -7.98
CA LEU A 49 -4.32 11.36 -8.12
C LEU A 49 -4.93 10.04 -7.66
N CYS A 50 -4.28 8.92 -7.96
CA CYS A 50 -4.79 7.60 -7.60
C CYS A 50 -3.76 6.75 -6.87
N ASN A 51 -4.26 5.91 -5.97
CA ASN A 51 -3.52 4.82 -5.36
C ASN A 51 -4.32 3.53 -5.49
N ALA A 52 -3.66 2.45 -5.90
CA ALA A 52 -4.34 1.19 -6.15
C ALA A 52 -3.39 0.01 -6.01
N TYR A 53 -3.93 -1.13 -5.61
CA TYR A 53 -3.14 -2.33 -5.39
C TYR A 53 -3.99 -3.61 -5.46
N THR A 54 -3.31 -4.72 -5.72
CA THR A 54 -3.90 -6.02 -5.41
C THR A 54 -3.98 -6.16 -3.89
N GLU A 55 -5.16 -6.45 -3.37
CA GLU A 55 -5.44 -6.49 -1.94
C GLU A 55 -4.71 -7.64 -1.26
N LEU A 56 -4.08 -7.37 -0.11
CA LEU A 56 -3.56 -8.42 0.75
C LEU A 56 -4.72 -9.16 1.39
N ASN A 57 -4.93 -10.40 0.92
CA ASN A 57 -6.01 -11.26 1.40
C ASN A 57 -5.52 -12.43 2.28
N ASP A 58 -4.27 -12.39 2.74
CA ASP A 58 -3.72 -13.37 3.68
C ASP A 58 -3.79 -12.80 5.11
N PRO A 59 -4.66 -13.35 5.98
CA PRO A 59 -4.88 -12.82 7.33
C PRO A 59 -3.65 -12.95 8.24
N VAL A 60 -2.80 -13.96 8.02
CA VAL A 60 -1.60 -14.17 8.84
C VAL A 60 -0.58 -13.10 8.52
N VAL A 61 -0.36 -12.85 7.23
CA VAL A 61 0.55 -11.79 6.77
C VAL A 61 0.02 -10.42 7.15
N GLN A 62 -1.29 -10.18 7.04
CA GLN A 62 -1.90 -8.91 7.42
C GLN A 62 -1.69 -8.59 8.91
N ARG A 63 -1.87 -9.57 9.81
CA ARG A 63 -1.58 -9.40 11.24
C ARG A 63 -0.12 -9.10 11.50
N GLN A 64 0.79 -9.79 10.82
CA GLN A 64 2.22 -9.52 10.95
C GLN A 64 2.55 -8.07 10.57
N ARG A 65 1.97 -7.57 9.46
CA ARG A 65 2.18 -6.19 9.02
C ARG A 65 1.60 -5.16 9.97
N PHE A 66 0.44 -5.42 10.57
CA PHE A 66 -0.08 -4.56 11.64
C PHE A 66 0.81 -4.58 12.89
N ALA A 67 1.37 -5.73 13.26
CA ALA A 67 2.30 -5.81 14.39
C ALA A 67 3.58 -5.01 14.12
N ASP A 68 4.06 -4.96 12.88
CA ASP A 68 5.21 -4.15 12.50
C ASP A 68 4.88 -2.65 12.47
N GLN A 69 3.73 -2.26 11.91
CA GLN A 69 3.23 -0.88 11.98
C GLN A 69 3.03 -0.39 13.43
N LEU A 70 2.59 -1.26 14.34
CA LEU A 70 2.48 -0.93 15.76
C LEU A 70 3.84 -0.61 16.39
N LYS A 71 4.91 -1.31 15.98
CA LYS A 71 6.28 -1.00 16.44
C LYS A 71 6.76 0.35 15.88
N ASP A 72 6.45 0.65 14.63
CA ASP A 72 6.77 1.95 14.01
C ASP A 72 6.06 3.08 14.76
N ARG A 73 4.77 2.88 15.10
CA ARG A 73 3.99 3.81 15.92
C ARG A 73 4.59 4.03 17.30
N GLN A 74 4.99 2.96 17.98
CA GLN A 74 5.66 3.05 19.29
C GLN A 74 7.02 3.76 19.21
N SER A 75 7.63 3.78 18.03
CA SER A 75 8.89 4.47 17.74
C SER A 75 8.70 5.95 17.35
N GLY A 76 7.45 6.43 17.30
CA GLY A 76 7.10 7.84 17.08
C GLY A 76 6.53 8.16 15.69
N ASP A 77 6.13 7.16 14.91
CA ASP A 77 5.40 7.39 13.64
C ASP A 77 3.89 7.51 13.89
N ASP A 78 3.38 8.74 13.94
CA ASP A 78 1.97 9.03 14.20
C ASP A 78 1.02 8.62 13.05
N GLU A 79 1.56 8.43 11.84
CA GLU A 79 0.81 8.01 10.64
C GLU A 79 0.72 6.48 10.50
N ALA A 80 1.45 5.74 11.33
CA ALA A 80 1.44 4.28 11.31
C ALA A 80 0.08 3.70 11.73
N MET A 81 -0.37 2.70 10.99
CA MET A 81 -1.70 2.11 11.16
C MET A 81 -1.85 1.42 12.52
N ALA A 82 -3.03 1.57 13.15
CA ALA A 82 -3.39 0.76 14.31
C ALA A 82 -3.75 -0.67 13.90
N THR A 83 -3.52 -1.64 14.79
CA THR A 83 -3.98 -3.02 14.59
C THR A 83 -5.50 -3.08 14.64
N ASP A 84 -6.12 -3.67 13.61
CA ASP A 84 -7.55 -3.99 13.58
C ASP A 84 -7.76 -5.51 13.50
N GLU A 85 -8.08 -6.11 14.64
CA GLU A 85 -8.36 -7.54 14.72
C GLU A 85 -9.70 -7.93 14.10
N THR A 86 -10.67 -7.02 14.03
CA THR A 86 -11.95 -7.31 13.37
C THR A 86 -11.77 -7.42 11.86
N PHE A 87 -10.93 -6.56 11.27
CA PHE A 87 -10.52 -6.66 9.88
C PHE A 87 -9.76 -7.96 9.60
N CYS A 88 -8.79 -8.33 10.45
CA CYS A 88 -8.06 -9.59 10.28
C CYS A 88 -8.97 -10.81 10.40
N THR A 89 -9.91 -10.79 11.35
CA THR A 89 -10.92 -11.84 11.51
C THR A 89 -11.79 -11.94 10.24
N ALA A 90 -12.20 -10.82 9.65
CA ALA A 90 -12.96 -10.83 8.40
C ALA A 90 -12.18 -11.47 7.23
N LEU A 91 -10.87 -11.21 7.13
CA LEU A 91 -10.01 -11.85 6.12
C LEU A 91 -9.96 -13.38 6.28
N GLU A 92 -10.07 -13.91 7.51
CA GLU A 92 -10.09 -15.36 7.77
C GLU A 92 -11.34 -16.06 7.25
N TYR A 93 -12.46 -15.35 7.10
CA TYR A 93 -13.65 -15.88 6.44
C TYR A 93 -13.47 -15.99 4.92
N GLY A 94 -12.39 -15.43 4.37
CA GLY A 94 -11.98 -15.56 2.98
C GLY A 94 -12.34 -14.34 2.15
N LEU A 95 -11.37 -13.44 1.99
CA LEU A 95 -11.42 -12.40 0.96
C LEU A 95 -10.94 -12.98 -0.40
N PRO A 96 -11.78 -12.97 -1.45
CA PRO A 96 -11.35 -13.38 -2.79
C PRO A 96 -10.19 -12.52 -3.31
N PRO A 97 -9.43 -12.98 -4.32
CA PRO A 97 -8.46 -12.14 -5.01
C PRO A 97 -9.13 -10.86 -5.52
N THR A 98 -8.75 -9.72 -4.96
CA THR A 98 -9.41 -8.43 -5.13
C THR A 98 -8.37 -7.36 -5.50
N GLY A 99 -8.78 -6.36 -6.28
CA GLY A 99 -8.00 -5.15 -6.49
C GLY A 99 -8.77 -3.95 -5.94
N GLY A 100 -8.10 -3.13 -5.14
CA GLY A 100 -8.63 -1.86 -4.64
C GLY A 100 -8.06 -0.68 -5.40
N TRP A 101 -8.81 0.42 -5.36
CA TRP A 101 -8.47 1.67 -6.03
C TRP A 101 -9.13 2.84 -5.32
N GLY A 102 -8.38 3.94 -5.18
CA GLY A 102 -8.87 5.23 -4.70
C GLY A 102 -8.41 6.37 -5.61
N LEU A 103 -9.23 7.42 -5.71
CA LEU A 103 -8.96 8.66 -6.46
C LEU A 103 -9.36 9.87 -5.61
N GLY A 104 -8.46 10.85 -5.52
CA GLY A 104 -8.79 12.20 -5.03
C GLY A 104 -9.63 12.94 -6.07
N ILE A 105 -10.84 13.35 -5.68
CA ILE A 105 -11.80 14.04 -6.57
C ILE A 105 -11.63 15.56 -6.53
N ASP A 106 -11.13 16.06 -5.41
CA ASP A 106 -10.78 17.46 -5.15
C ASP A 106 -9.75 18.01 -6.16
#